data_AF-A0A523SVJ5-F1
#
_entry.id   AF-A0A523SVJ5-F1
#
_cell.length_a   1.000
_cell.length_b   1.000
_cell.length_c   1.000
_cell.angle_alpha   90.00
_cell.angle_beta   90.00
_cell.angle_gamma   90.00
#
_symmetry.space_group_name_H-M   'P 1'
#
loop_
_entity.id
_entity.type
_entity.pdbx_description
1 polymer ?
#
loop_
_entity_poly.entity_id
_entity_poly.type
_entity_poly.pdbx_seq_one_letter_code
_entity_poly.pdbx_strand_id
1 'polypeptide(L)' 'NTPICPAYLAMKTGAPVVPVAIHRLQDDIHLLEVGKEIEILNTGDEQKNICINTRRCSKAIERYIVKYPDEWVWSLRRWG' A
#
# COMPACT_ATOMS: atom_id res chain seq x y z
N ASN A 1 -5.59 -7.70 10.64
CA ASN A 1 -6.54 -7.62 9.51
C ASN A 1 -6.04 -6.57 8.52
N THR A 2 -5.74 -6.95 7.28
CA THR A 2 -5.25 -6.01 6.24
C THR A 2 -6.43 -5.44 5.48
N PRO A 3 -6.55 -4.12 5.31
CA PRO A 3 -7.67 -3.53 4.58
C PRO A 3 -7.65 -3.94 3.10
N ILE A 4 -8.76 -4.48 2.62
CA ILE A 4 -8.96 -4.87 1.21
C ILE A 4 -9.42 -3.69 0.32
N CYS A 5 -9.80 -2.57 0.93
CA CYS A 5 -10.46 -1.44 0.27
C CYS A 5 -9.71 -0.95 -0.99
N PRO A 6 -8.38 -0.74 -0.99
CA PRO A 6 -7.66 -0.30 -2.20
C PRO A 6 -7.81 -1.28 -3.36
N ALA A 7 -7.67 -2.58 -3.08
CA ALA A 7 -7.82 -3.64 -4.08
C ALA A 7 -9.27 -3.72 -4.61
N TYR A 8 -10.25 -3.66 -3.70
CA TYR A 8 -11.67 -3.74 -4.05
C TYR A 8 -12.10 -2.56 -4.93
N LEU A 9 -11.79 -1.33 -4.53
CA LEU A 9 -12.17 -0.13 -5.28
C LEU A 9 -11.51 -0.11 -6.66
N ALA A 10 -10.23 -0.47 -6.75
CA ALA A 10 -9.52 -0.53 -8.02
C ALA A 10 -10.13 -1.57 -8.97
N MET A 11 -10.50 -2.75 -8.46
CA MET A 11 -11.17 -3.77 -9.26
C MET A 11 -12.56 -3.33 -9.75
N LYS A 12 -13.33 -2.60 -8.93
CA LYS A 12 -14.68 -2.15 -9.30
C LYS A 12 -14.69 -0.95 -10.25
N THR A 13 -13.70 -0.07 -10.13
CA THR A 13 -13.70 1.23 -10.83
C THR A 13 -12.68 1.32 -11.96
N GLY A 14 -11.69 0.43 -11.99
CA GLY A 14 -10.53 0.56 -12.88
C GLY A 14 -9.58 1.69 -12.50
N ALA A 15 -9.77 2.33 -11.34
CA ALA A 15 -8.90 3.40 -10.89
C ALA A 15 -7.48 2.89 -10.58
N PRO A 16 -6.42 3.66 -10.93
CA PRO A 16 -5.05 3.30 -10.62
C PRO A 16 -4.81 3.34 -9.11
N VAL A 17 -4.00 2.40 -8.60
CA VAL A 17 -3.56 2.39 -7.20
C VAL A 17 -2.08 2.75 -7.16
N VAL A 18 -1.76 3.89 -6.56
CA VAL A 18 -0.38 4.35 -6.43
C VAL A 18 0.00 4.38 -4.95
N PRO A 19 1.07 3.69 -4.53
CA PRO A 19 1.52 3.71 -3.15
C PRO A 19 2.27 5.01 -2.89
N VAL A 20 2.06 5.60 -1.73
CA VAL A 20 2.70 6.84 -1.31
C VAL A 20 3.22 6.67 0.11
N ALA A 21 4.42 7.17 0.36
CA ALA A 21 4.97 7.34 1.70
C ALA A 21 5.35 8.79 1.92
N ILE A 22 5.19 9.25 3.16
CA ILE A 22 5.68 10.54 3.63
C ILE A 22 6.72 10.26 4.70
N HIS A 23 7.84 10.98 4.64
CA HIS A 23 8.86 10.91 5.67
C HIS A 23 9.44 12.28 5.97
N ARG A 24 9.93 12.48 7.21
CA ARG A 24 10.40 13.79 7.68
C ARG A 24 11.89 13.96 7.44
N LEU A 25 12.26 15.11 6.88
CA LEU A 25 13.63 15.56 6.71
C LEU A 25 13.98 16.61 7.79
N GLN A 26 15.21 17.13 7.72
CA GLN A 26 15.64 18.27 8.54
C GLN A 26 14.83 19.53 8.16
N ASP A 27 14.90 20.55 9.01
CA ASP A 27 14.33 21.88 8.76
C ASP A 27 12.81 21.89 8.49
N ASP A 28 12.06 21.00 9.16
CA ASP A 28 10.60 20.87 9.05
C ASP A 28 10.08 20.49 7.64
N ILE A 29 10.96 19.98 6.78
CA ILE A 29 10.61 19.52 5.44
C ILE A 29 10.05 18.10 5.50
N HIS A 30 9.04 17.81 4.68
CA HIS A 30 8.53 16.46 4.47
C HIS A 30 8.73 16.07 3.01
N LEU A 31 9.23 14.85 2.79
CA LEU A 31 9.38 14.28 1.45
C LEU A 31 8.26 13.26 1.20
N LEU A 32 7.48 13.51 0.15
CA LEU A 32 6.51 12.58 -0.38
C LEU A 32 7.16 11.74 -1.49
N GLU A 33 7.17 10.42 -1.28
CA GLU A 33 7.59 9.46 -2.30
C GLU A 33 6.37 8.80 -2.92
N VAL A 34 6.17 9.08 -4.21
CA VAL A 34 5.13 8.46 -5.02
C VAL A 34 5.73 7.28 -5.76
N GLY A 35 5.25 6.08 -5.47
CA GLY A 35 5.72 4.86 -6.11
C GLY A 35 5.12 4.65 -7.50
N LYS A 36 5.46 3.52 -8.12
CA LYS A 36 4.82 3.08 -9.36
C LYS A 36 3.41 2.59 -9.08
N GLU A 37 2.52 2.76 -10.06
CA GLU A 37 1.20 2.15 -10.04
C GLU A 37 1.30 0.64 -9.79
N ILE A 38 0.43 0.15 -8.91
CA ILE A 38 0.29 -1.27 -8.59
C ILE A 38 -0.59 -1.89 -9.66
N GLU A 39 -0.06 -2.89 -10.36
CA GLU A 39 -0.82 -3.67 -11.30
C GLU A 39 -1.99 -4.38 -10.60
N ILE A 40 -3.20 -4.19 -11.10
CA ILE A 40 -4.43 -4.78 -10.55
C ILE A 40 -4.84 -5.97 -11.43
N LEU A 41 -4.91 -7.14 -10.80
CA LEU A 41 -5.38 -8.37 -11.44
C LEU A 41 -6.91 -8.43 -11.41
N ASN A 42 -7.54 -8.72 -12.55
CA ASN A 42 -8.98 -8.94 -12.64
C ASN A 42 -9.34 -10.08 -13.60
N THR A 43 -9.25 -11.33 -13.13
CA THR A 43 -9.51 -12.55 -13.93
C THR A 43 -10.92 -13.15 -13.75
N GLY A 44 -11.87 -12.42 -13.16
CA GLY A 44 -13.24 -12.90 -12.91
C GLY A 44 -13.45 -13.67 -11.60
N ASP A 45 -12.39 -14.16 -10.94
CA ASP A 45 -12.46 -14.73 -9.58
C ASP A 45 -12.23 -13.62 -8.54
N GLU A 46 -13.32 -13.03 -8.04
CA GLU A 46 -13.27 -11.85 -7.16
C GLU A 46 -12.49 -12.11 -5.86
N GLN A 47 -12.68 -13.26 -5.22
CA GLN A 47 -12.00 -13.58 -3.96
C GLN A 47 -10.49 -13.73 -4.16
N LYS A 48 -10.08 -14.46 -5.21
CA LYS A 48 -8.66 -14.64 -5.54
C LYS A 48 -8.01 -13.31 -5.93
N ASN A 49 -8.70 -12.50 -6.72
CA ASN A 49 -8.21 -11.19 -7.14
C ASN A 49 -8.03 -10.25 -5.94
N ILE A 50 -9.00 -10.18 -5.03
CA ILE A 50 -8.89 -9.37 -3.80
C ILE A 50 -7.68 -9.81 -2.99
N CYS A 51 -7.45 -11.11 -2.80
CA CYS A 51 -6.30 -11.61 -2.05
C CYS A 51 -4.96 -11.21 -2.70
N ILE A 52 -4.83 -11.44 -4.02
CA ILE A 52 -3.61 -11.12 -4.77
C ILE A 52 -3.34 -9.62 -4.77
N ASN A 53 -4.35 -8.79 -5.09
CA ASN A 53 -4.22 -7.34 -5.16
C ASN A 53 -3.96 -6.73 -3.79
N THR A 54 -4.61 -7.22 -2.74
CA THR A 54 -4.34 -6.78 -1.35
C THR A 54 -2.91 -7.12 -0.96
N ARG A 55 -2.40 -8.30 -1.33
CA ARG A 55 -0.99 -8.67 -1.10
C ARG A 55 -0.04 -7.76 -1.88
N ARG A 56 -0.36 -7.39 -3.13
CA ARG A 56 0.43 -6.42 -3.92
C ARG A 56 0.49 -5.05 -3.22
N CYS A 57 -0.64 -4.58 -2.69
CA CYS A 57 -0.70 -3.34 -1.89
C CYS A 57 0.16 -3.42 -0.63
N SER A 58 0.06 -4.52 0.15
CA SER A 58 0.90 -4.71 1.34
C SER A 58 2.38 -4.71 1.00
N LYS A 59 2.79 -5.42 -0.06
CA LYS A 59 4.19 -5.45 -0.50
C LYS A 59 4.72 -4.08 -0.91
N ALA A 60 3.86 -3.20 -1.45
CA ALA A 60 4.27 -1.84 -1.76
C ALA A 60 4.57 -1.05 -0.48
N ILE A 61 3.72 -1.16 0.54
CA ILE A 61 3.91 -0.51 1.85
C ILE A 61 5.17 -1.08 2.55
N GLU A 62 5.36 -2.40 2.53
CA GLU A 62 6.53 -3.06 3.13
C GLU A 62 7.85 -2.50 2.61
N ARG A 63 7.94 -2.14 1.32
CA ARG A 63 9.16 -1.52 0.76
C ARG A 63 9.49 -0.19 1.45
N TYR A 64 8.49 0.62 1.77
CA TYR A 64 8.71 1.88 2.48
C TYR A 64 9.03 1.67 3.95
N ILE A 65 8.38 0.69 4.61
CA ILE A 65 8.69 0.33 5.99
C ILE A 65 10.14 -0.14 6.12
N VAL A 66 10.61 -0.97 5.19
CA VAL A 66 12.01 -1.43 5.20
C VAL A 66 12.98 -0.28 4.91
N LYS A 67 12.60 0.67 4.06
CA LYS A 67 13.42 1.84 3.72
C LYS A 67 13.50 2.86 4.87
N TYR A 68 12.41 3.03 5.64
CA TYR A 68 12.28 3.98 6.75
C TYR A 68 11.67 3.30 7.98
N PRO A 69 12.39 2.35 8.62
CA PRO A 69 11.83 1.58 9.71
C PRO A 69 11.46 2.44 10.92
N ASP A 70 12.26 3.46 11.23
CA ASP A 70 12.06 4.31 12.42
C ASP A 70 10.83 5.23 12.30
N GLU A 71 10.35 5.49 11.09
CA GLU A 71 9.19 6.35 10.83
C GLU A 71 7.87 5.59 10.80
N TRP A 72 7.92 4.25 10.83
CA TRP A 72 6.71 3.46 10.95
C TRP A 72 6.14 3.51 12.36
N VAL A 73 4.82 3.63 12.48
CA VAL A 73 4.13 3.65 13.77
C VAL A 73 4.01 2.22 14.32
N TRP A 74 5.10 1.68 14.87
CA TRP A 74 5.18 0.31 15.39
C TRP A 74 4.19 -0.01 16.53
N SER A 75 3.71 1.03 17.24
CA SER A 75 2.69 0.88 18.28
C SER A 75 1.30 0.53 17.72
N LEU A 76 1.05 0.73 16.42
CA LEU A 76 -0.14 0.22 15.76
C LEU A 76 -0.08 -1.30 15.70
N ARG A 77 -1.15 -1.97 16.16
CA ARG A 77 -1.32 -3.43 16.03
C ARG A 77 -1.59 -3.83 14.58
N ARG A 78 -0.54 -3.82 13.78
CA ARG A 78 -0.54 -4.18 12.35
C ARG A 78 -0.37 -5.69 12.14
N TRP A 79 0.49 -6.31 12.97
CA TRP A 79 0.78 -7.74 12.96
C TRP A 79 0.27 -8.35 14.26
N GLY A 80 -0.72 -9.23 14.12
CA GLY A 80 -1.48 -9.84 15.21
C GLY A 80 -2.73 -10.53 14.67
#